data_AF-A0A0H5RBG8-F1
#
_entry.id   AF-A0A0H5RBG8-F1
#
_cell.length_a   1.000
_cell.length_b   1.000
_cell.length_c   1.000
_cell.angle_alpha   90.00
_cell.angle_beta   90.00
_cell.angle_gamma   90.00
#
_symmetry.space_group_name_H-M   'P 1'
#
loop_
_entity.id
_entity.type
_entity.pdbx_description
1 polymer ?
#
loop_
_entity_poly.entity_id
_entity_poly.type
_entity_poly.pdbx_seq_one_letter_code
_entity_poly.pdbx_strand_id
1 'polypeptide(L)'
;MADEWTNESLTLMTVDALRETCRDCALSSSGRKSELITRLLQHKNSRQIRGVVDPRRSPGKPAETLMPRLRRPTPPEHMRLNPVQPEIAPPLPRRILPPRPMSIAPFPREVKLSTSVDVKPCIPKSLVDDVKPPFFPIIERVEMDVESPPVTKSERSSSPVQSPKKSVSGFSIAFVCHSNLNRSMEAHFLCLQNNPFKTEDVNICSFGAGGRVNLPGTSLNTPFVFDFGVASYEEIQKQLIANDQNMFYTKSGVLKMVERNLQIKPKPERFQDDPRHFNLIVCFEQRIFDIVLEDLESRRPQRHRLSHVINIETVDNFASAKIGGQLAHQLVQMIAESPDWEADLPSMLAKIETTVVLQHAVVF
;
A
#
# COMPACT_ATOMS: atom_id res chain seq x y z
N MET A 1 46.37 3.89 -1.55
CA MET A 1 45.90 2.81 -2.44
C MET A 1 44.37 2.76 -2.58
N ALA A 2 43.61 3.82 -2.28
CA ALA A 2 42.14 3.80 -2.27
C ALA A 2 41.46 4.50 -3.47
N ASP A 3 42.23 5.12 -4.38
CA ASP A 3 41.66 5.98 -5.44
C ASP A 3 41.34 5.27 -6.76
N GLU A 4 41.71 4.00 -6.94
CA GLU A 4 41.58 3.30 -8.23
C GLU A 4 40.53 2.17 -8.26
N TRP A 5 39.60 2.11 -7.30
CA TRP A 5 38.53 1.12 -7.40
C TRP A 5 37.54 1.50 -8.49
N THR A 6 37.63 0.82 -9.63
CA THR A 6 36.63 0.80 -10.71
C THR A 6 35.80 -0.47 -10.60
N ASN A 7 34.61 -0.47 -11.20
CA ASN A 7 33.75 -1.66 -11.22
C ASN A 7 34.47 -2.87 -11.88
N GLU A 8 35.25 -2.61 -12.92
CA GLU A 8 36.05 -3.62 -13.62
C GLU A 8 37.16 -4.18 -12.73
N SER A 9 37.91 -3.32 -12.03
CA SER A 9 38.97 -3.74 -11.11
C SER A 9 38.43 -4.59 -9.95
N LEU A 10 37.32 -4.18 -9.34
CA LEU A 10 36.70 -4.92 -8.23
C LEU A 10 36.08 -6.25 -8.68
N THR A 11 35.62 -6.34 -9.93
CA THR A 11 35.05 -7.59 -10.48
C THR A 11 36.13 -8.65 -10.70
N LEU A 12 37.38 -8.23 -10.97
CA LEU A 12 38.53 -9.13 -11.13
C LEU A 12 39.08 -9.66 -9.79
N MET A 13 38.71 -9.07 -8.65
CA MET A 13 39.15 -9.53 -7.33
C MET A 13 38.44 -10.82 -6.88
N THR A 14 39.10 -11.61 -6.02
CA THR A 14 38.48 -12.76 -5.35
C THR A 14 37.52 -12.29 -4.25
N VAL A 15 36.61 -13.17 -3.83
CA VAL A 15 35.63 -12.84 -2.78
C VAL A 15 36.33 -12.50 -1.46
N ASP A 16 37.40 -13.21 -1.12
CA ASP A 16 38.13 -12.98 0.13
C ASP A 16 38.90 -11.65 0.11
N ALA A 17 39.50 -11.29 -1.03
CA ALA A 17 40.13 -9.98 -1.19
C ALA A 17 39.11 -8.83 -1.09
N LEU A 18 37.89 -9.01 -1.61
CA LEU A 18 36.81 -8.04 -1.46
C LEU A 18 36.34 -7.91 0.00
N ARG A 19 36.27 -9.02 0.74
CA ARG A 19 35.92 -9.02 2.17
C ARG A 19 36.97 -8.29 3.00
N GLU A 20 38.24 -8.52 2.72
CA GLU A 20 39.36 -7.83 3.35
C GLU A 20 39.31 -6.33 3.08
N THR A 21 39.11 -5.94 1.82
CA THR A 21 38.95 -4.53 1.42
C THR A 21 37.76 -3.85 2.13
N CYS A 22 36.64 -4.57 2.31
CA CYS A 22 35.52 -4.07 3.11
C CYS A 22 35.91 -3.83 4.57
N ARG A 23 36.68 -4.74 5.19
CA ARG A 23 37.16 -4.57 6.58
C ARG A 23 38.08 -3.37 6.73
N ASP A 24 38.99 -3.17 5.78
CA ASP A 24 39.89 -2.00 5.76
C ASP A 24 39.12 -0.67 5.66
N CYS A 25 37.95 -0.69 5.04
CA CYS A 25 37.04 0.46 4.95
C CYS A 25 36.05 0.58 6.12
N ALA A 26 36.15 -0.28 7.14
CA ALA A 26 35.18 -0.41 8.22
C ALA A 26 33.74 -0.68 7.73
N LEU A 27 33.59 -1.47 6.67
CA LEU A 27 32.33 -1.90 6.07
C LEU A 27 32.06 -3.38 6.38
N SER A 28 30.79 -3.78 6.35
CA SER A 28 30.43 -5.19 6.51
C SER A 28 31.06 -6.08 5.42
N SER A 29 31.72 -7.16 5.85
CA SER A 29 32.32 -8.19 5.00
C SER A 29 31.40 -9.38 4.73
N SER A 30 30.14 -9.32 5.15
CA SER A 30 29.14 -10.35 4.82
C SER A 30 28.44 -10.05 3.49
N GLY A 31 28.04 -11.12 2.80
CA GLY A 31 27.28 -11.04 1.56
C GLY A 31 27.91 -11.76 0.38
N ARG A 32 27.21 -11.69 -0.77
CA ARG A 32 27.67 -12.24 -2.06
C ARG A 32 28.67 -11.29 -2.72
N LYS A 33 29.47 -11.78 -3.68
CA LYS A 33 30.50 -11.00 -4.39
C LYS A 33 29.99 -9.65 -4.92
N SER A 34 28.81 -9.65 -5.54
CA SER A 34 28.17 -8.44 -6.09
C SER A 34 27.78 -7.41 -5.02
N GLU A 35 27.36 -7.85 -3.84
CA GLU A 35 27.00 -6.97 -2.71
C GLU A 35 28.24 -6.29 -2.13
N LEU A 36 29.36 -7.02 -2.02
CA LEU A 36 30.63 -6.46 -1.57
C LEU A 36 31.16 -5.40 -2.55
N ILE A 37 31.12 -5.68 -3.86
CA ILE A 37 31.51 -4.73 -4.92
C ILE A 37 30.65 -3.47 -4.86
N THR A 38 29.32 -3.62 -4.79
CA THR A 38 28.39 -2.49 -4.70
C THR A 38 28.67 -1.62 -3.48
N ARG A 39 28.92 -2.25 -2.32
CA ARG A 39 29.22 -1.54 -1.06
C ARG A 39 30.51 -0.74 -1.14
N LEU A 40 31.56 -1.28 -1.74
CA LEU A 40 32.83 -0.59 -1.95
C LEU A 40 32.69 0.61 -2.91
N LEU A 41 31.94 0.45 -4.02
CA LEU A 41 31.66 1.54 -4.96
C LEU A 41 30.83 2.67 -4.32
N GLN A 42 29.82 2.32 -3.52
CA GLN A 42 29.03 3.30 -2.76
C GLN A 42 29.88 4.05 -1.72
N HIS A 43 30.80 3.36 -1.04
CA HIS A 43 31.73 3.98 -0.10
C HIS A 43 32.68 4.96 -0.81
N LYS A 44 33.20 4.61 -1.99
CA LYS A 44 34.02 5.50 -2.83
C LYS A 44 33.28 6.79 -3.19
N ASN A 45 32.06 6.67 -3.73
CA ASN A 45 31.25 7.84 -4.11
C ASN A 45 30.91 8.72 -2.91
N SER A 46 30.66 8.12 -1.73
CA SER A 46 30.35 8.85 -0.49
C SER A 46 31.56 9.65 0.04
N ARG A 47 32.78 9.16 -0.16
CA ARG A 47 34.02 9.90 0.17
C ARG A 47 34.28 11.04 -0.81
N GLN A 48 33.97 10.85 -2.09
CA GLN A 48 34.16 11.87 -3.12
C GLN A 48 33.25 13.09 -2.89
N ILE A 49 32.05 12.88 -2.32
CA ILE A 49 31.13 13.96 -1.92
C ILE A 49 31.62 14.69 -0.65
N ARG A 50 32.25 13.98 0.31
CA ARG A 50 32.80 14.61 1.52
C ARG A 50 34.07 15.43 1.28
N GLY A 51 34.77 15.23 0.17
CA GLY A 51 35.97 15.99 -0.20
C GLY A 51 35.71 17.42 -0.70
N VAL A 52 34.45 17.84 -0.87
CA VAL A 52 34.06 19.14 -1.46
C VAL A 52 33.59 20.16 -0.40
N VAL A 53 33.62 19.82 0.89
CA VAL A 53 33.24 20.75 1.97
C VAL A 53 34.47 21.10 2.83
N ASP A 54 34.94 22.33 2.69
CA ASP A 54 36.07 22.93 3.43
C ASP A 54 35.78 22.99 4.95
N PRO A 55 36.58 22.34 5.81
CA PRO A 55 36.36 22.33 7.25
C PRO A 55 37.05 23.52 7.92
N ARG A 56 36.57 24.74 7.66
CA ARG A 56 36.90 25.92 8.48
C ARG A 56 35.70 26.84 8.68
N ARG A 57 34.77 26.43 9.55
CA ARG A 57 33.96 27.38 10.34
C ARG A 57 33.29 26.70 11.54
N SER A 58 33.78 27.01 12.73
CA SER A 58 33.13 26.69 14.00
C SER A 58 32.00 27.71 14.30
N PRO A 59 30.95 27.36 15.06
CA PRO A 59 29.89 28.29 15.42
C PRO A 59 30.29 29.09 16.68
N GLY A 60 30.43 30.41 16.54
CA GLY A 60 30.67 31.34 17.65
C GLY A 60 29.37 31.89 18.25
N LYS A 61 29.32 31.97 19.58
CA LYS A 61 28.25 32.57 20.41
C LYS A 61 28.04 34.08 20.14
N PRO A 62 26.87 34.67 20.52
CA PRO A 62 26.53 36.05 20.20
C PRO A 62 27.20 37.03 21.18
N ALA A 63 27.78 38.11 20.64
CA ALA A 63 28.21 39.26 21.41
C ALA A 63 27.68 40.54 20.77
N GLU A 64 27.29 41.44 21.66
CA GLU A 64 26.54 42.67 21.48
C GLU A 64 27.44 43.83 21.00
N THR A 65 26.77 44.86 20.46
CA THR A 65 27.16 46.28 20.43
C THR A 65 27.94 46.86 19.22
N LEU A 66 27.42 48.04 18.81
CA LEU A 66 27.98 49.17 18.05
C LEU A 66 27.93 49.17 16.50
N MET A 67 26.86 49.81 16.00
CA MET A 67 26.75 50.33 14.63
C MET A 67 27.45 51.70 14.49
N PRO A 68 28.21 51.94 13.41
CA PRO A 68 28.38 53.26 12.83
C PRO A 68 27.65 53.37 11.48
N ARG A 69 26.95 54.51 11.32
CA ARG A 69 26.14 54.90 10.17
C ARG A 69 26.94 54.95 8.85
N LEU A 70 26.40 54.36 7.79
CA LEU A 70 26.78 54.66 6.40
C LEU A 70 25.64 55.38 5.66
N ARG A 71 26.05 56.38 4.87
CA ARG A 71 25.25 57.46 4.27
C ARG A 71 24.38 56.99 3.09
N ARG A 72 23.21 57.61 2.95
CA ARG A 72 22.35 57.55 1.73
C ARG A 72 22.99 58.31 0.57
N PRO A 73 22.81 57.86 -0.69
CA PRO A 73 22.87 58.71 -1.87
C PRO A 73 21.47 59.26 -2.25
N THR A 74 21.43 60.51 -2.68
CA THR A 74 20.27 61.24 -3.25
C THR A 74 20.08 60.95 -4.75
N PRO A 75 18.87 61.16 -5.33
CA PRO A 75 18.56 60.85 -6.72
C PRO A 75 18.76 62.07 -7.66
N PRO A 76 18.90 61.86 -8.98
CA PRO A 76 18.68 62.91 -9.97
C PRO A 76 17.33 62.77 -10.68
N GLU A 77 16.68 63.92 -10.90
CA GLU A 77 15.39 64.10 -11.56
C GLU A 77 15.53 64.46 -13.06
N HIS A 78 14.54 64.01 -13.83
CA HIS A 78 13.96 64.54 -15.08
C HIS A 78 14.78 64.69 -16.38
N MET A 79 14.44 63.86 -17.38
CA MET A 79 14.01 64.33 -18.71
C MET A 79 13.04 63.33 -19.40
N ARG A 80 11.82 63.84 -19.63
CA ARG A 80 10.82 63.61 -20.71
C ARG A 80 10.60 62.21 -21.31
N LEU A 81 9.34 61.78 -21.18
CA LEU A 81 8.68 60.64 -21.82
C LEU A 81 8.40 60.90 -23.31
N ASN A 82 8.68 59.90 -24.15
CA ASN A 82 8.08 59.74 -25.48
C ASN A 82 7.12 58.52 -25.44
N PRO A 83 5.97 58.57 -26.12
CA PRO A 83 4.96 57.51 -26.05
C PRO A 83 5.38 56.25 -26.82
N VAL A 84 5.28 55.09 -26.16
CA VAL A 84 5.48 53.76 -26.74
C VAL A 84 4.23 53.39 -27.55
N GLN A 85 4.43 52.95 -28.79
CA GLN A 85 3.39 52.42 -29.67
C GLN A 85 2.86 51.07 -29.14
N PRO A 86 1.57 50.74 -29.34
CA PRO A 86 1.02 49.46 -28.89
C PRO A 86 1.54 48.31 -29.76
N GLU A 87 2.28 47.40 -29.15
CA GLU A 87 2.73 46.16 -29.76
C GLU A 87 1.55 45.16 -29.81
N ILE A 88 1.32 44.60 -30.99
CA ILE A 88 0.19 43.72 -31.33
C ILE A 88 0.42 42.34 -30.70
N ALA A 89 -0.52 41.89 -29.88
CA ALA A 89 -0.50 40.56 -29.29
C ALA A 89 -0.62 39.45 -30.36
N PRO A 90 0.10 38.32 -30.25
CA PRO A 90 -0.06 37.18 -31.15
C PRO A 90 -1.43 36.49 -30.93
N PRO A 91 -2.04 35.90 -31.98
CA PRO A 91 -3.38 35.33 -31.89
C PRO A 91 -3.40 34.03 -31.06
N LEU A 92 -4.42 33.90 -30.22
CA LEU A 92 -4.72 32.69 -29.45
C LEU A 92 -5.10 31.51 -30.38
N PRO A 93 -4.69 30.27 -30.07
CA PRO A 93 -5.07 29.09 -30.85
C PRO A 93 -6.59 28.84 -30.76
N ARG A 94 -7.20 28.54 -31.92
CA ARG A 94 -8.64 28.27 -32.04
C ARG A 94 -9.05 27.04 -31.22
N ARG A 95 -10.06 27.23 -30.38
CA ARG A 95 -10.77 26.17 -29.64
C ARG A 95 -11.50 25.26 -30.63
N ILE A 96 -11.01 24.04 -30.83
CA ILE A 96 -11.71 22.99 -31.59
C ILE A 96 -12.85 22.48 -30.69
N LEU A 97 -14.09 22.74 -31.09
CA LEU A 97 -15.28 22.13 -30.49
C LEU A 97 -15.39 20.67 -30.95
N PRO A 98 -15.76 19.71 -30.08
CA PRO A 98 -16.05 18.35 -30.51
C PRO A 98 -17.27 18.34 -31.45
N PRO A 99 -17.32 17.45 -32.46
CA PRO A 99 -18.46 17.34 -33.34
C PRO A 99 -19.71 16.90 -32.56
N ARG A 100 -20.85 17.53 -32.87
CA ARG A 100 -22.17 17.15 -32.34
C ARG A 100 -22.50 15.71 -32.75
N PRO A 101 -23.15 14.92 -31.88
CA PRO A 101 -23.64 13.61 -32.26
C PRO A 101 -24.73 13.76 -33.34
N MET A 102 -24.54 13.07 -34.45
CA MET A 102 -25.55 12.91 -35.49
C MET A 102 -26.72 12.08 -34.94
N SER A 103 -27.93 12.62 -35.08
CA SER A 103 -29.19 11.93 -34.82
C SER A 103 -29.40 10.83 -35.88
N ILE A 104 -29.34 9.56 -35.47
CA ILE A 104 -29.73 8.43 -36.32
C ILE A 104 -31.26 8.35 -36.31
N ALA A 105 -31.86 8.48 -37.49
CA ALA A 105 -33.28 8.27 -37.72
C ALA A 105 -33.65 6.77 -37.55
N PRO A 106 -34.88 6.45 -37.09
CA PRO A 106 -35.30 5.08 -36.87
C PRO A 106 -35.71 4.42 -38.20
N PHE A 107 -35.28 3.19 -38.42
CA PHE A 107 -35.75 2.33 -39.53
C PHE A 107 -35.97 0.90 -39.01
N PRO A 108 -36.79 0.08 -39.71
CA PRO A 108 -38.05 -0.43 -39.17
C PRO A 108 -37.98 -1.90 -38.75
N ARG A 109 -39.05 -2.34 -38.08
CA ARG A 109 -39.28 -3.74 -37.67
C ARG A 109 -39.51 -4.70 -38.84
N GLU A 110 -38.98 -5.91 -38.61
CA GLU A 110 -39.42 -7.26 -39.01
C GLU A 110 -39.52 -7.67 -40.50
N VAL A 111 -38.71 -8.67 -40.86
CA VAL A 111 -39.14 -9.80 -41.71
C VAL A 111 -38.67 -11.12 -41.07
N LYS A 112 -39.63 -12.03 -40.87
CA LYS A 112 -39.45 -13.42 -40.42
C LYS A 112 -38.87 -14.27 -41.55
N LEU A 113 -37.96 -15.20 -41.25
CA LEU A 113 -38.01 -16.54 -41.85
C LEU A 113 -37.33 -17.61 -40.98
N SER A 114 -38.06 -18.71 -40.88
CA SER A 114 -37.83 -19.95 -40.15
C SER A 114 -36.59 -20.74 -40.57
N THR A 115 -35.95 -21.42 -39.62
CA THR A 115 -35.59 -22.85 -39.75
C THR A 115 -35.25 -23.44 -38.38
N SER A 116 -35.85 -24.60 -38.13
CA SER A 116 -35.84 -25.40 -36.91
C SER A 116 -34.58 -26.25 -36.79
N VAL A 117 -33.95 -26.27 -35.60
CA VAL A 117 -33.25 -27.46 -35.07
C VAL A 117 -33.43 -27.49 -33.55
N ASP A 118 -34.24 -28.44 -33.08
CA ASP A 118 -34.42 -28.80 -31.68
C ASP A 118 -33.16 -29.47 -31.14
N VAL A 119 -32.59 -28.95 -30.05
CA VAL A 119 -31.69 -29.72 -29.18
C VAL A 119 -32.05 -29.46 -27.72
N LYS A 120 -32.71 -30.45 -27.11
CA LYS A 120 -32.93 -30.59 -25.67
C LYS A 120 -31.62 -30.96 -24.97
N PRO A 121 -31.28 -30.38 -23.81
CA PRO A 121 -30.27 -30.97 -22.94
C PRO A 121 -30.89 -32.08 -22.08
N CYS A 122 -30.46 -33.32 -22.33
CA CYS A 122 -30.77 -34.49 -21.51
C CYS A 122 -29.96 -34.48 -20.20
N ILE A 123 -30.67 -34.68 -19.10
CA ILE A 123 -30.15 -35.01 -17.77
C ILE A 123 -29.91 -36.52 -17.70
N PRO A 124 -28.76 -36.98 -17.16
CA PRO A 124 -28.69 -38.29 -16.52
C PRO A 124 -28.64 -38.16 -14.99
N LYS A 125 -29.49 -38.94 -14.30
CA LYS A 125 -29.40 -39.27 -12.86
C LYS A 125 -28.81 -40.67 -12.69
N SER A 126 -28.25 -40.93 -11.48
CA SER A 126 -27.61 -42.15 -10.94
C SER A 126 -26.14 -42.33 -11.34
N LEU A 127 -25.19 -42.68 -10.45
CA LEU A 127 -25.27 -43.50 -9.25
C LEU A 127 -24.65 -42.86 -7.99
N VAL A 128 -25.23 -43.27 -6.87
CA VAL A 128 -24.73 -43.25 -5.49
C VAL A 128 -23.59 -44.27 -5.32
N ASP A 129 -22.60 -43.95 -4.49
CA ASP A 129 -21.93 -44.92 -3.63
C ASP A 129 -21.26 -44.22 -2.43
N ASP A 130 -21.44 -44.85 -1.27
CA ASP A 130 -21.09 -44.48 0.09
C ASP A 130 -19.58 -44.49 0.38
N VAL A 131 -19.05 -43.43 1.02
CA VAL A 131 -17.90 -43.58 1.94
C VAL A 131 -18.07 -42.69 3.17
N LYS A 132 -18.21 -43.39 4.31
CA LYS A 132 -18.40 -42.94 5.69
C LYS A 132 -17.14 -42.23 6.24
N PRO A 133 -17.25 -41.13 7.01
CA PRO A 133 -16.09 -40.54 7.69
C PRO A 133 -15.62 -41.41 8.88
N PRO A 134 -14.31 -41.46 9.18
CA PRO A 134 -13.76 -42.32 10.21
C PRO A 134 -14.12 -41.84 11.63
N PHE A 135 -14.45 -42.84 12.45
CA PHE A 135 -14.72 -42.81 13.87
C PHE A 135 -13.41 -42.57 14.65
N PHE A 136 -13.41 -41.68 15.64
CA PHE A 136 -12.35 -41.61 16.66
C PHE A 136 -12.95 -41.92 18.04
N PRO A 137 -12.27 -42.75 18.85
CA PRO A 137 -12.86 -43.35 20.04
C PRO A 137 -13.01 -42.36 21.21
N ILE A 138 -14.10 -42.57 21.93
CA ILE A 138 -14.46 -41.92 23.20
C ILE A 138 -13.48 -42.37 24.28
N ILE A 139 -12.85 -41.43 24.96
CA ILE A 139 -12.14 -41.68 26.23
C ILE A 139 -13.12 -41.36 27.36
N GLU A 140 -13.61 -42.42 28.00
CA GLU A 140 -14.32 -42.38 29.28
C GLU A 140 -13.46 -41.69 30.34
N ARG A 141 -14.01 -40.65 30.97
CA ARG A 141 -13.53 -40.17 32.27
C ARG A 141 -14.57 -40.55 33.31
N VAL A 142 -14.11 -41.37 34.25
CA VAL A 142 -14.82 -41.88 35.42
C VAL A 142 -15.38 -40.74 36.26
N GLU A 143 -16.67 -40.82 36.56
CA GLU A 143 -17.40 -39.98 37.50
C GLU A 143 -16.96 -40.29 38.94
N MET A 144 -16.83 -39.25 39.77
CA MET A 144 -16.78 -39.40 41.23
C MET A 144 -18.02 -38.72 41.80
N ASP A 145 -18.87 -39.54 42.41
CA ASP A 145 -20.08 -39.14 43.13
C ASP A 145 -19.74 -38.35 44.41
N VAL A 146 -20.40 -37.19 44.58
CA VAL A 146 -20.61 -36.58 45.90
C VAL A 146 -22.08 -36.20 46.01
N GLU A 147 -22.73 -36.81 46.98
CA GLU A 147 -24.18 -36.78 47.24
C GLU A 147 -24.58 -35.61 48.16
N SER A 148 -25.81 -35.10 47.97
CA SER A 148 -26.71 -34.32 48.89
C SER A 148 -26.83 -32.80 48.67
N PRO A 149 -27.95 -32.11 49.06
CA PRO A 149 -29.39 -32.47 49.16
C PRO A 149 -30.30 -31.41 48.42
N PRO A 150 -31.67 -31.44 48.49
CA PRO A 150 -32.50 -30.77 47.49
C PRO A 150 -32.75 -29.29 47.82
N VAL A 151 -32.67 -28.42 46.80
CA VAL A 151 -33.10 -27.01 46.90
C VAL A 151 -34.11 -26.68 45.80
N THR A 152 -35.18 -26.06 46.28
CA THR A 152 -36.38 -25.50 45.67
C THR A 152 -36.21 -24.84 44.30
N LYS A 153 -37.18 -25.12 43.41
CA LYS A 153 -37.41 -24.39 42.15
C LYS A 153 -37.58 -22.90 42.43
N SER A 154 -36.66 -22.08 41.92
CA SER A 154 -36.90 -20.66 41.66
C SER A 154 -36.57 -20.40 40.20
N GLU A 155 -37.62 -20.35 39.39
CA GLU A 155 -37.56 -19.84 38.02
C GLU A 155 -37.20 -18.35 38.10
N ARG A 156 -35.94 -18.04 37.83
CA ARG A 156 -35.52 -16.69 37.47
C ARG A 156 -34.95 -16.77 36.06
N SER A 157 -35.79 -16.41 35.10
CA SER A 157 -35.45 -16.22 33.70
C SER A 157 -34.38 -15.14 33.56
N SER A 158 -33.10 -15.55 33.58
CA SER A 158 -32.01 -14.71 33.10
C SER A 158 -32.00 -14.79 31.57
N SER A 159 -32.80 -13.95 30.93
CA SER A 159 -32.62 -13.61 29.52
C SER A 159 -31.17 -13.14 29.33
N PRO A 160 -30.45 -13.56 28.28
CA PRO A 160 -29.15 -13.01 27.98
C PRO A 160 -29.30 -11.51 27.75
N VAL A 161 -28.62 -10.69 28.56
CA VAL A 161 -28.47 -9.27 28.30
C VAL A 161 -27.67 -9.15 27.00
N GLN A 162 -28.38 -8.98 25.88
CA GLN A 162 -27.75 -8.60 24.63
C GLN A 162 -27.21 -7.19 24.84
N SER A 163 -25.89 -7.08 25.01
CA SER A 163 -25.21 -5.80 24.90
C SER A 163 -25.62 -5.14 23.57
N PRO A 164 -26.02 -3.85 23.58
CA PRO A 164 -26.42 -3.17 22.36
C PRO A 164 -25.28 -3.27 21.34
N LYS A 165 -25.58 -3.75 20.12
CA LYS A 165 -24.61 -3.76 19.02
C LYS A 165 -24.07 -2.33 18.86
N LYS A 166 -22.77 -2.11 19.05
CA LYS A 166 -22.17 -0.81 18.71
C LYS A 166 -22.43 -0.58 17.22
N SER A 167 -23.08 0.53 16.88
CA SER A 167 -23.33 0.86 15.48
C SER A 167 -22.00 1.11 14.77
N VAL A 168 -21.73 0.39 13.70
CA VAL A 168 -20.50 0.50 12.88
C VAL A 168 -20.51 1.77 11.99
N SER A 169 -21.42 2.70 12.25
CA SER A 169 -21.53 3.96 11.52
C SER A 169 -20.24 4.77 11.63
N GLY A 170 -19.61 5.05 10.49
CA GLY A 170 -18.36 5.82 10.44
C GLY A 170 -17.09 5.00 10.74
N PHE A 171 -17.14 3.67 10.58
CA PHE A 171 -15.96 2.81 10.61
C PHE A 171 -15.08 3.09 9.39
N SER A 172 -13.76 3.16 9.58
CA SER A 172 -12.82 3.36 8.47
C SER A 172 -11.62 2.43 8.55
N ILE A 173 -11.26 1.87 7.39
CA ILE A 173 -10.20 0.88 7.23
C ILE A 173 -9.16 1.41 6.24
N ALA A 174 -7.88 1.20 6.55
CA ALA A 174 -6.77 1.46 5.64
C ALA A 174 -5.93 0.18 5.41
N PHE A 175 -5.71 -0.17 4.15
CA PHE A 175 -4.76 -1.21 3.73
C PHE A 175 -3.44 -0.56 3.27
N VAL A 176 -2.31 -0.90 3.88
CA VAL A 176 -1.04 -0.17 3.65
C VAL A 176 0.08 -1.12 3.21
N CYS A 177 0.70 -0.84 2.06
CA CYS A 177 1.91 -1.56 1.63
C CYS A 177 3.02 -0.56 1.26
N HIS A 178 4.05 -0.99 0.51
CA HIS A 178 5.13 -0.09 0.10
C HIS A 178 4.69 0.94 -0.94
N SER A 179 4.34 0.48 -2.14
CA SER A 179 4.07 1.34 -3.32
C SER A 179 2.59 1.62 -3.57
N ASN A 180 1.69 1.10 -2.75
CA ASN A 180 0.24 1.07 -3.02
C ASN A 180 -0.15 0.39 -4.34
N LEU A 181 0.59 -0.64 -4.77
CA LEU A 181 0.37 -1.26 -6.09
C LEU A 181 -0.23 -2.66 -6.02
N ASN A 182 0.32 -3.52 -5.16
CA ASN A 182 0.06 -4.97 -5.17
C ASN A 182 -0.79 -5.39 -3.96
N ARG A 183 -0.15 -5.62 -2.81
CA ARG A 183 -0.72 -6.19 -1.58
C ARG A 183 -1.91 -5.37 -1.03
N SER A 184 -1.72 -4.06 -0.77
CA SER A 184 -2.78 -3.20 -0.24
C SER A 184 -3.97 -3.07 -1.19
N MET A 185 -3.71 -3.00 -2.48
CA MET A 185 -4.75 -2.87 -3.50
C MET A 185 -5.50 -4.18 -3.74
N GLU A 186 -4.89 -5.35 -3.51
CA GLU A 186 -5.59 -6.64 -3.56
C GLU A 186 -6.60 -6.76 -2.42
N ALA A 187 -6.21 -6.41 -1.19
CA ALA A 187 -7.11 -6.37 -0.06
C ALA A 187 -8.25 -5.35 -0.26
N HIS A 188 -7.92 -4.15 -0.77
CA HIS A 188 -8.91 -3.12 -1.09
C HIS A 188 -9.91 -3.63 -2.15
N PHE A 189 -9.42 -4.22 -3.24
CA PHE A 189 -10.27 -4.82 -4.27
C PHE A 189 -11.24 -5.84 -3.69
N LEU A 190 -10.73 -6.81 -2.91
CA LEU A 190 -11.56 -7.86 -2.32
C LEU A 190 -12.63 -7.32 -1.37
N CYS A 191 -12.31 -6.29 -0.57
CA CYS A 191 -13.29 -5.70 0.34
C CYS A 191 -14.37 -4.89 -0.40
N LEU A 192 -14.02 -4.22 -1.50
CA LEU A 192 -15.03 -3.54 -2.34
C LEU A 192 -15.93 -4.54 -3.06
N GLN A 193 -15.38 -5.63 -3.60
CA GLN A 193 -16.16 -6.63 -4.33
C GLN A 193 -17.15 -7.38 -3.43
N ASN A 194 -16.75 -7.68 -2.19
CA ASN A 194 -17.58 -8.48 -1.28
C ASN A 194 -18.40 -7.65 -0.29
N ASN A 195 -18.08 -6.35 -0.13
CA ASN A 195 -18.73 -5.41 0.79
C ASN A 195 -19.13 -6.04 2.15
N PRO A 196 -18.14 -6.40 3.00
CA PRO A 196 -18.40 -7.18 4.23
C PRO A 196 -19.37 -6.49 5.20
N PHE A 197 -19.39 -5.15 5.25
CA PHE A 197 -20.28 -4.39 6.13
C PHE A 197 -21.69 -4.18 5.55
N LYS A 198 -21.89 -4.47 4.26
CA LYS A 198 -23.18 -4.33 3.55
C LYS A 198 -23.77 -2.92 3.66
N THR A 199 -22.92 -1.91 3.79
CA THR A 199 -23.28 -0.50 3.86
C THR A 199 -22.19 0.35 3.19
N GLU A 200 -22.58 1.50 2.67
CA GLU A 200 -21.67 2.51 2.12
C GLU A 200 -21.10 3.44 3.22
N ASP A 201 -21.56 3.30 4.47
CA ASP A 201 -21.12 4.13 5.60
C ASP A 201 -19.72 3.77 6.14
N VAL A 202 -19.09 2.74 5.55
CA VAL A 202 -17.74 2.30 5.90
C VAL A 202 -16.74 2.76 4.85
N ASN A 203 -15.77 3.56 5.28
CA ASN A 203 -14.74 4.08 4.39
C ASN A 203 -13.57 3.10 4.31
N ILE A 204 -13.44 2.41 3.17
CA ILE A 204 -12.33 1.50 2.87
C ILE A 204 -11.32 2.23 1.98
N CYS A 205 -10.05 2.26 2.39
CA CYS A 205 -8.98 2.96 1.71
C CYS A 205 -7.73 2.09 1.59
N SER A 206 -6.81 2.49 0.70
CA SER A 206 -5.50 1.84 0.58
C SER A 206 -4.38 2.84 0.33
N PHE A 207 -3.20 2.57 0.88
CA PHE A 207 -2.06 3.48 0.86
C PHE A 207 -0.74 2.76 0.60
N GLY A 208 0.26 3.55 0.23
CA GLY A 208 1.67 3.21 0.30
C GLY A 208 2.32 3.99 1.44
N ALA A 209 3.29 3.41 2.14
CA ALA A 209 4.09 4.14 3.13
C ALA A 209 5.58 4.23 2.74
N GLY A 210 5.95 3.66 1.60
CA GLY A 210 7.29 3.76 1.04
C GLY A 210 7.67 5.20 0.64
N GLY A 211 8.92 5.40 0.23
CA GLY A 211 9.38 6.71 -0.23
C GLY A 211 8.79 7.10 -1.59
N ARG A 212 8.66 6.13 -2.50
CA ARG A 212 8.12 6.30 -3.86
C ARG A 212 7.40 5.04 -4.32
N VAL A 213 6.61 5.18 -5.39
CA VAL A 213 5.94 4.06 -6.07
C VAL A 213 6.95 3.39 -6.99
N ASN A 214 7.31 2.14 -6.67
CA ASN A 214 8.31 1.38 -7.43
C ASN A 214 7.67 0.21 -8.19
N LEU A 215 8.05 0.07 -9.46
CA LEU A 215 7.73 -1.05 -10.34
C LEU A 215 9.02 -1.67 -10.90
N PRO A 216 9.05 -3.00 -11.13
CA PRO A 216 10.20 -3.64 -11.75
C PRO A 216 10.45 -3.05 -13.14
N GLY A 217 11.71 -2.84 -13.52
CA GLY A 217 12.09 -2.41 -14.87
C GLY A 217 12.39 -3.57 -15.81
N THR A 218 12.33 -3.32 -17.13
CA THR A 218 12.73 -4.30 -18.17
C THR A 218 14.23 -4.54 -18.19
N SER A 219 15.02 -3.51 -17.85
CA SER A 219 16.46 -3.63 -17.62
C SER A 219 16.73 -3.99 -16.17
N LEU A 220 17.61 -4.97 -15.94
CA LEU A 220 17.87 -5.59 -14.63
C LEU A 220 18.16 -4.61 -13.47
N ASN A 221 18.54 -3.35 -13.75
CA ASN A 221 19.00 -2.39 -12.73
C ASN A 221 18.21 -1.07 -12.65
N THR A 222 17.15 -0.85 -13.42
CA THR A 222 16.44 0.45 -13.41
C THR A 222 14.95 0.28 -13.18
N PRO A 223 14.45 0.42 -11.94
CA PRO A 223 13.02 0.36 -11.66
C PRO A 223 12.29 1.57 -12.27
N PHE A 224 11.00 1.39 -12.58
CA PHE A 224 10.11 2.52 -12.85
C PHE A 224 9.67 3.12 -11.52
N VAL A 225 9.96 4.41 -11.33
CA VAL A 225 9.76 5.11 -10.07
C VAL A 225 8.86 6.31 -10.30
N PHE A 226 7.81 6.43 -9.48
CA PHE A 226 6.86 7.52 -9.52
C PHE A 226 6.67 8.14 -8.13
N ASP A 227 6.38 9.44 -8.09
CA ASP A 227 6.00 10.09 -6.85
C ASP A 227 4.51 9.85 -6.55
N PHE A 228 4.19 9.61 -5.28
CA PHE A 228 2.81 9.42 -4.83
C PHE A 228 1.94 10.63 -5.14
N GLY A 229 0.68 10.40 -5.50
CA GLY A 229 -0.28 11.46 -5.76
C GLY A 229 -0.04 12.29 -7.03
N VAL A 230 1.11 12.13 -7.71
CA VAL A 230 1.44 12.81 -8.96
C VAL A 230 1.03 11.98 -10.17
N ALA A 231 1.58 10.78 -10.32
CA ALA A 231 1.25 9.89 -11.43
C ALA A 231 -0.02 9.07 -11.13
N SER A 232 -1.00 9.12 -12.04
CA SER A 232 -2.19 8.26 -12.02
C SER A 232 -1.85 6.83 -12.44
N TYR A 233 -2.69 5.86 -12.07
CA TYR A 233 -2.54 4.50 -12.60
C TYR A 233 -2.71 4.43 -14.11
N GLU A 234 -3.45 5.37 -14.71
CA GLU A 234 -3.63 5.44 -16.17
C GLU A 234 -2.32 5.85 -16.85
N GLU A 235 -1.65 6.87 -16.31
CA GLU A 235 -0.33 7.30 -16.80
C GLU A 235 0.73 6.22 -16.58
N ILE A 236 0.72 5.58 -15.41
CA ILE A 236 1.60 4.44 -15.13
C ILE A 236 1.35 3.32 -16.17
N GLN A 237 0.10 2.95 -16.43
CA GLN A 237 -0.26 1.93 -17.42
C GLN A 237 0.23 2.32 -18.82
N LYS A 238 0.00 3.57 -19.26
CA LYS A 238 0.46 4.06 -20.56
C LYS A 238 1.98 3.99 -20.70
N GLN A 239 2.72 4.38 -19.66
CA GLN A 239 4.18 4.29 -19.67
C GLN A 239 4.67 2.85 -19.70
N LEU A 240 4.04 1.93 -18.96
CA LEU A 240 4.39 0.52 -19.00
C LEU A 240 4.12 -0.10 -20.38
N ILE A 241 2.98 0.20 -21.01
CA ILE A 241 2.65 -0.27 -22.37
C ILE A 241 3.67 0.26 -23.38
N ALA A 242 4.00 1.55 -23.31
CA ALA A 242 4.97 2.17 -24.22
C ALA A 242 6.39 1.56 -24.08
N ASN A 243 6.71 0.99 -22.92
CA ASN A 243 8.00 0.39 -22.62
C ASN A 243 7.94 -1.14 -22.49
N ASP A 244 6.90 -1.80 -22.99
CA ASP A 244 6.68 -3.26 -22.83
C ASP A 244 7.53 -4.11 -23.80
N GLN A 245 8.85 -3.90 -23.74
CA GLN A 245 9.82 -4.65 -24.54
C GLN A 245 9.68 -6.16 -24.28
N ASN A 246 9.59 -6.96 -25.34
CA ASN A 246 9.40 -8.41 -25.29
C ASN A 246 8.16 -8.87 -24.51
N MET A 247 7.16 -8.00 -24.34
CA MET A 247 5.93 -8.25 -23.56
C MET A 247 6.22 -8.56 -22.09
N PHE A 248 7.28 -7.99 -21.52
CA PHE A 248 7.71 -8.22 -20.14
C PHE A 248 6.61 -7.92 -19.10
N TYR A 249 5.98 -6.76 -19.15
CA TYR A 249 4.90 -6.34 -18.24
C TYR A 249 3.61 -7.09 -18.48
N THR A 250 3.33 -7.45 -19.74
CA THR A 250 2.19 -8.31 -20.07
C THR A 250 2.37 -9.71 -19.49
N LYS A 251 3.53 -10.36 -19.70
CA LYS A 251 3.80 -11.73 -19.25
C LYS A 251 3.98 -11.83 -17.74
N SER A 252 4.59 -10.82 -17.11
CA SER A 252 4.72 -10.79 -15.65
C SER A 252 3.39 -10.56 -14.93
N GLY A 253 2.38 -9.99 -15.61
CA GLY A 253 1.08 -9.69 -15.00
C GLY A 253 1.00 -8.31 -14.36
N VAL A 254 2.05 -7.49 -14.45
CA VAL A 254 2.08 -6.12 -13.92
C VAL A 254 1.01 -5.24 -14.56
N LEU A 255 0.79 -5.35 -15.88
CA LEU A 255 -0.26 -4.58 -16.56
C LEU A 255 -1.67 -4.92 -16.03
N LYS A 256 -1.95 -6.20 -15.78
CA LYS A 256 -3.23 -6.65 -15.20
C LYS A 256 -3.41 -6.14 -13.78
N MET A 257 -2.34 -6.09 -12.99
CA MET A 257 -2.37 -5.51 -11.65
C MET A 257 -2.71 -4.02 -11.68
N VAL A 258 -2.10 -3.24 -12.59
CA VAL A 258 -2.40 -1.81 -12.73
C VAL A 258 -3.82 -1.58 -13.27
N GLU A 259 -4.29 -2.43 -14.18
CA GLU A 259 -5.67 -2.42 -14.67
C GLU A 259 -6.69 -2.65 -13.55
N ARG A 260 -6.45 -3.61 -12.65
CA ARG A 260 -7.26 -3.77 -11.42
C ARG A 260 -7.25 -2.49 -10.59
N ASN A 261 -6.10 -1.84 -10.44
CA ASN A 261 -5.98 -0.63 -9.61
C ASN A 261 -6.82 0.54 -10.14
N LEU A 262 -6.90 0.69 -11.47
CA LEU A 262 -7.73 1.68 -12.14
C LEU A 262 -9.22 1.55 -11.82
N GLN A 263 -9.70 0.33 -11.56
CA GLN A 263 -11.09 0.08 -11.20
C GLN A 263 -11.43 0.50 -9.76
N ILE A 264 -10.41 0.72 -8.93
CA ILE A 264 -10.56 0.99 -7.50
C ILE A 264 -10.43 2.48 -7.22
N LYS A 265 -9.36 3.11 -7.72
CA LYS A 265 -9.07 4.53 -7.48
C LYS A 265 -8.11 5.09 -8.54
N PRO A 266 -8.01 6.42 -8.73
CA PRO A 266 -7.27 6.98 -9.87
C PRO A 266 -5.75 6.92 -9.74
N LYS A 267 -5.19 6.96 -8.51
CA LYS A 267 -3.75 7.09 -8.28
C LYS A 267 -3.29 6.44 -6.98
N PRO A 268 -2.00 6.03 -6.88
CA PRO A 268 -1.40 5.62 -5.62
C PRO A 268 -1.26 6.82 -4.68
N GLU A 269 -1.68 6.60 -3.43
CA GLU A 269 -1.67 7.61 -2.37
C GLU A 269 -0.73 7.17 -1.25
N ARG A 270 -0.10 8.15 -0.60
CA ARG A 270 0.83 7.95 0.51
C ARG A 270 0.11 8.09 1.84
N PHE A 271 0.35 7.17 2.77
CA PHE A 271 -0.33 7.14 4.07
C PHE A 271 -0.03 8.37 4.93
N GLN A 272 1.24 8.78 4.96
CA GLN A 272 1.71 9.92 5.76
C GLN A 272 1.08 11.25 5.32
N ASP A 273 0.60 11.33 4.08
CA ASP A 273 0.00 12.55 3.52
C ASP A 273 -1.52 12.61 3.77
N ASP A 274 -2.13 11.54 4.27
CA ASP A 274 -3.58 11.46 4.53
C ASP A 274 -3.90 11.76 6.02
N PRO A 275 -4.66 12.83 6.31
CA PRO A 275 -4.96 13.24 7.68
C PRO A 275 -6.14 12.47 8.31
N ARG A 276 -6.79 11.56 7.57
CA ARG A 276 -7.96 10.83 8.08
C ARG A 276 -7.55 9.88 9.20
N HIS A 277 -8.49 9.68 10.12
CA HIS A 277 -8.38 8.67 11.16
C HIS A 277 -9.00 7.35 10.67
N PHE A 278 -8.34 6.24 10.97
CA PHE A 278 -8.78 4.88 10.65
C PHE A 278 -8.95 4.08 11.94
N ASN A 279 -10.06 3.35 12.07
CA ASN A 279 -10.27 2.45 13.20
C ASN A 279 -9.33 1.23 13.09
N LEU A 280 -9.12 0.76 11.85
CA LEU A 280 -8.32 -0.41 11.54
C LEU A 280 -7.33 -0.07 10.43
N ILE A 281 -6.05 -0.35 10.67
CA ILE A 281 -4.98 -0.20 9.68
C ILE A 281 -4.30 -1.56 9.52
N VAL A 282 -4.32 -2.10 8.30
CA VAL A 282 -3.72 -3.40 7.98
C VAL A 282 -2.52 -3.19 7.07
N CYS A 283 -1.34 -3.47 7.60
CA CYS A 283 -0.06 -3.47 6.91
C CYS A 283 0.26 -4.87 6.36
N PHE A 284 1.12 -4.95 5.34
CA PHE A 284 1.48 -6.21 4.67
C PHE A 284 2.98 -6.53 4.70
N GLU A 285 3.73 -5.81 5.53
CA GLU A 285 5.19 -5.93 5.69
C GLU A 285 5.59 -5.29 7.01
N GLN A 286 6.44 -5.95 7.79
CA GLN A 286 6.93 -5.43 9.08
C GLN A 286 7.51 -4.02 8.96
N ARG A 287 8.32 -3.76 7.92
CA ARG A 287 8.90 -2.42 7.72
C ARG A 287 7.84 -1.34 7.51
N ILE A 288 6.74 -1.66 6.83
CA ILE A 288 5.63 -0.74 6.60
C ILE A 288 4.84 -0.52 7.88
N PHE A 289 4.66 -1.56 8.67
CA PHE A 289 4.07 -1.47 10.01
C PHE A 289 4.86 -0.51 10.91
N ASP A 290 6.18 -0.64 10.98
CA ASP A 290 7.03 0.26 11.77
C ASP A 290 6.92 1.73 11.31
N ILE A 291 6.93 1.97 9.99
CA ILE A 291 6.78 3.32 9.42
C ILE A 291 5.40 3.92 9.75
N VAL A 292 4.34 3.11 9.70
CA VAL A 292 2.98 3.56 10.04
C VAL A 292 2.88 3.91 11.51
N LEU A 293 3.48 3.11 12.40
CA LEU A 293 3.50 3.41 13.83
C LEU A 293 4.27 4.70 14.15
N GLU A 294 5.48 4.85 13.60
CA GLU A 294 6.29 6.06 13.78
C GLU A 294 5.54 7.31 13.29
N ASP A 295 4.89 7.22 12.12
CA ASP A 295 4.10 8.30 11.58
C ASP A 295 2.92 8.66 12.50
N LEU A 296 2.15 7.67 12.96
CA LEU A 296 1.00 7.90 13.85
C LEU A 296 1.42 8.48 15.22
N GLU A 297 2.52 8.02 15.80
CA GLU A 297 3.07 8.58 17.04
C GLU A 297 3.56 10.03 16.88
N SER A 298 4.06 10.38 15.69
CA SER A 298 4.51 11.74 15.39
C SER A 298 3.36 12.73 15.17
N ARG A 299 2.16 12.23 14.84
CA ARG A 299 0.95 13.06 14.68
C ARG A 299 0.49 13.54 16.05
N ARG A 300 0.07 14.80 16.15
CA ARG A 300 -0.57 15.30 17.37
C ARG A 300 -1.96 14.66 17.51
N PRO A 301 -2.27 13.92 18.58
CA PRO A 301 -3.59 13.33 18.76
C PRO A 301 -4.63 14.45 18.86
N GLN A 302 -5.47 14.61 17.84
CA GLN A 302 -6.50 15.66 17.84
C GLN A 302 -7.80 15.20 18.49
N ARG A 303 -8.07 13.91 18.44
CA ARG A 303 -9.24 13.26 19.01
C ARG A 303 -8.67 12.00 19.61
N HIS A 304 -8.78 11.79 20.92
CA HIS A 304 -8.27 10.60 21.63
C HIS A 304 -9.00 9.32 21.17
N ARG A 305 -8.86 8.98 19.89
CA ARG A 305 -9.55 7.92 19.17
C ARG A 305 -8.53 6.87 18.84
N LEU A 306 -8.82 5.67 19.30
CA LEU A 306 -7.93 4.54 19.17
C LEU A 306 -7.92 4.01 17.73
N SER A 307 -6.74 3.61 17.26
CA SER A 307 -6.53 2.93 15.98
C SER A 307 -5.81 1.61 16.23
N HIS A 308 -6.38 0.52 15.73
CA HIS A 308 -5.71 -0.78 15.73
C HIS A 308 -4.87 -0.92 14.46
N VAL A 309 -3.56 -1.11 14.64
CA VAL A 309 -2.61 -1.34 13.54
C VAL A 309 -2.20 -2.82 13.57
N ILE A 310 -2.36 -3.51 12.46
CA ILE A 310 -2.09 -4.95 12.33
C ILE A 310 -1.16 -5.16 11.16
N ASN A 311 -0.11 -5.98 11.30
CA ASN A 311 0.70 -6.44 10.19
C ASN A 311 0.34 -7.89 9.83
N ILE A 312 -0.08 -8.12 8.59
CA ILE A 312 -0.24 -9.46 8.00
C ILE A 312 0.95 -9.70 7.08
N GLU A 313 1.99 -10.37 7.57
CA GLU A 313 3.26 -10.48 6.83
C GLU A 313 3.04 -11.17 5.47
N THR A 314 3.23 -10.42 4.39
CA THR A 314 2.91 -10.88 3.04
C THR A 314 4.05 -10.57 2.08
N VAL A 315 4.63 -11.62 1.50
CA VAL A 315 5.67 -11.49 0.47
C VAL A 315 5.13 -10.73 -0.74
N ASP A 316 5.94 -9.81 -1.31
CA ASP A 316 5.50 -8.95 -2.41
C ASP A 316 5.55 -9.63 -3.79
N ASN A 317 4.63 -10.57 -4.00
CA ASN A 317 4.36 -11.20 -5.28
C ASN A 317 2.84 -11.41 -5.45
N PHE A 318 2.37 -11.73 -6.65
CA PHE A 318 0.93 -11.84 -6.92
C PHE A 318 0.23 -12.96 -6.14
N ALA A 319 0.87 -14.12 -6.00
CA ALA A 319 0.27 -15.28 -5.32
C ALA A 319 0.11 -15.00 -3.82
N SER A 320 1.16 -14.50 -3.18
CA SER A 320 1.13 -14.12 -1.76
C SER A 320 0.21 -12.93 -1.51
N ALA A 321 0.18 -11.93 -2.40
CA ALA A 321 -0.75 -10.80 -2.27
C ALA A 321 -2.22 -11.24 -2.30
N LYS A 322 -2.56 -12.23 -3.13
CA LYS A 322 -3.90 -12.83 -3.15
C LYS A 322 -4.26 -13.48 -1.81
N ILE A 323 -3.35 -14.28 -1.26
CA ILE A 323 -3.56 -14.94 0.05
C ILE A 323 -3.65 -13.89 1.16
N GLY A 324 -2.72 -12.95 1.23
CA GLY A 324 -2.73 -11.87 2.22
C GLY A 324 -3.98 -10.99 2.13
N GLY A 325 -4.44 -10.69 0.91
CA GLY A 325 -5.69 -9.99 0.66
C GLY A 325 -6.92 -10.77 1.15
N GLN A 326 -6.94 -12.09 0.95
CA GLN A 326 -8.00 -12.96 1.48
C GLN A 326 -8.01 -12.99 3.00
N LEU A 327 -6.85 -13.08 3.66
CA LEU A 327 -6.75 -13.03 5.13
C LEU A 327 -7.19 -11.66 5.68
N ALA A 328 -6.77 -10.57 5.04
CA ALA A 328 -7.21 -9.22 5.40
C ALA A 328 -8.74 -9.07 5.25
N HIS A 329 -9.30 -9.56 4.13
CA HIS A 329 -10.74 -9.58 3.92
C HIS A 329 -11.46 -10.43 4.98
N GLN A 330 -10.95 -11.62 5.31
CA GLN A 330 -11.50 -12.49 6.34
C GLN A 330 -11.54 -11.82 7.71
N LEU A 331 -10.46 -11.12 8.08
CA LEU A 331 -10.43 -10.31 9.31
C LEU A 331 -11.52 -9.23 9.30
N VAL A 332 -11.61 -8.47 8.22
CA VAL A 332 -12.62 -7.40 8.08
C VAL A 332 -14.04 -7.97 8.11
N GLN A 333 -14.27 -9.14 7.52
CA GLN A 333 -15.56 -9.82 7.57
C GLN A 333 -15.92 -10.24 9.01
N MET A 334 -14.97 -10.82 9.76
CA MET A 334 -15.21 -11.15 11.16
C MET A 334 -15.53 -9.91 12.00
N ILE A 335 -14.84 -8.79 11.74
CA ILE A 335 -15.12 -7.49 12.38
C ILE A 335 -16.53 -7.01 12.05
N ALA A 336 -16.96 -7.09 10.79
CA ALA A 336 -18.29 -6.68 10.36
C ALA A 336 -19.43 -7.51 10.97
N GLU A 337 -19.18 -8.81 11.23
CA GLU A 337 -20.15 -9.73 11.82
C GLU A 337 -20.23 -9.61 13.35
N SER A 338 -19.20 -9.07 14.00
CA SER A 338 -19.14 -8.95 15.46
C SER A 338 -19.93 -7.76 16.00
N PRO A 339 -20.71 -7.93 17.09
CA PRO A 339 -21.42 -6.84 17.77
C PRO A 339 -20.49 -5.92 18.58
N ASP A 340 -19.32 -6.41 19.00
CA ASP A 340 -18.27 -5.65 19.71
C ASP A 340 -16.89 -6.14 19.26
N TRP A 341 -16.53 -5.74 18.04
CA TRP A 341 -15.34 -6.24 17.35
C TRP A 341 -14.04 -5.97 18.12
N GLU A 342 -13.96 -4.91 18.93
CA GLU A 342 -12.76 -4.58 19.74
C GLU A 342 -12.52 -5.65 20.81
N ALA A 343 -13.59 -6.12 21.46
CA ALA A 343 -13.53 -7.19 22.46
C ALA A 343 -13.21 -8.55 21.82
N ASP A 344 -13.75 -8.80 20.62
CA ASP A 344 -13.55 -10.05 19.90
C ASP A 344 -12.24 -10.09 19.10
N LEU A 345 -11.58 -8.95 18.88
CA LEU A 345 -10.39 -8.81 18.02
C LEU A 345 -9.27 -9.80 18.37
N PRO A 346 -8.89 -10.03 19.65
CA PRO A 346 -7.85 -11.01 19.97
C PRO A 346 -8.16 -12.42 19.46
N SER A 347 -9.43 -12.84 19.57
CA SER A 347 -9.87 -14.15 19.06
C SER A 347 -9.88 -14.21 17.53
N MET A 348 -10.18 -13.09 16.87
CA MET A 348 -10.09 -12.98 15.41
C MET A 348 -8.65 -13.04 14.92
N LEU A 349 -7.73 -12.34 15.58
CA LEU A 349 -6.30 -12.37 15.26
C LEU A 349 -5.72 -13.77 15.45
N ALA A 350 -6.04 -14.45 16.55
CA ALA A 350 -5.60 -15.83 16.81
C ALA A 350 -6.01 -16.80 15.69
N LYS A 351 -7.17 -16.59 15.04
CA LYS A 351 -7.58 -17.40 13.88
C LYS A 351 -6.70 -17.14 12.65
N ILE A 352 -6.36 -15.89 12.36
CA ILE A 352 -5.49 -15.55 11.22
C ILE A 352 -4.03 -15.98 11.51
N GLU A 353 -3.59 -15.92 12.76
CA GLU A 353 -2.26 -16.36 13.23
C GLU A 353 -1.97 -17.83 12.94
N THR A 354 -3.01 -18.67 12.82
CA THR A 354 -2.85 -20.07 12.40
C THR A 354 -2.25 -20.23 11.00
N THR A 355 -2.36 -19.18 10.17
CA THR A 355 -1.94 -19.20 8.76
C THR A 355 -0.69 -18.36 8.52
N VAL A 356 -0.51 -17.24 9.24
CA VAL A 356 0.56 -16.28 8.99
C VAL A 356 1.00 -15.59 10.28
N VAL A 357 2.25 -15.14 10.32
CA VAL A 357 2.75 -14.31 11.42
C VAL A 357 2.04 -12.95 11.39
N LEU A 358 1.53 -12.53 12.55
CA LEU A 358 0.91 -11.23 12.75
C LEU A 358 1.65 -10.39 13.79
N GLN A 359 1.47 -9.09 13.67
CA GLN A 359 1.80 -8.13 14.71
C GLN A 359 0.58 -7.25 14.94
N HIS A 360 0.37 -6.82 16.18
CA HIS A 360 -0.75 -5.95 16.55
C HIS A 360 -0.27 -4.86 17.48
N ALA A 361 -0.66 -3.63 17.20
CA ALA A 361 -0.41 -2.47 18.02
C ALA A 361 -1.67 -1.61 18.09
N VAL A 362 -1.71 -0.77 19.12
CA VAL A 362 -2.81 0.12 19.42
C VAL A 362 -2.23 1.51 19.63
N VAL A 363 -2.71 2.49 18.85
CA VAL A 363 -2.23 3.88 18.86
C VAL A 363 -3.39 4.86 18.95
N PHE A 364 -3.11 6.14 19.23
CA PHE A 364 -4.10 7.21 19.48
C PHE A 364 -3.96 8.40 18.54
#